data_AF-M1ER61-F1
#
_entry.id   AF-M1ER61-F1
#
_cell.length_a   1.000
_cell.length_b   1.000
_cell.length_c   1.000
_cell.angle_alpha   90.00
_cell.angle_beta   90.00
_cell.angle_gamma   90.00
#
_symmetry.space_group_name_H-M   'P 1'
#
loop_
_entity.id
_entity.type
_entity.pdbx_description
1 polymer ?
#
loop_
_entity_poly.entity_id
_entity_poly.type
_entity_poly.pdbx_seq_one_letter_code
_entity_poly.pdbx_strand_id
1 'polypeptide(L)'
;LGSLPEKHWESNTQITGSRLPPGAERISLEFLDSRAFCRNICRNMPHLKGKSAMQKRQLEILGYRVIQIPHFEWNSMALATKEARMDYLRECIFGEGKS
;
A
#
# COMPACT_ATOMS: atom_id res chain seq x y z
N LEU A 1 5.07 -28.63 22.71
CA LEU A 1 5.72 -27.39 22.23
C LEU A 1 5.29 -27.21 20.78
N GLY A 2 4.24 -26.44 20.51
CA GLY A 2 3.67 -26.31 19.16
C GLY A 2 4.53 -25.37 18.31
N SER A 3 4.96 -25.81 17.13
CA SER A 3 5.66 -24.94 16.19
C SER A 3 4.64 -23.98 15.56
N LEU A 4 4.99 -22.69 15.49
CA LEU A 4 4.27 -21.74 14.65
C LEU A 4 4.44 -22.17 13.19
N PRO A 5 3.36 -22.23 12.38
CA PRO A 5 3.51 -22.55 10.97
C PRO A 5 4.28 -21.42 10.31
N GLU A 6 5.46 -21.78 9.80
CA GLU A 6 6.31 -20.95 8.97
C GLU A 6 5.47 -20.48 7.78
N LYS A 7 5.08 -19.20 7.81
CA LYS A 7 4.31 -18.59 6.73
C LYS A 7 5.26 -18.31 5.57
N HIS A 8 5.55 -19.37 4.82
CA HIS A 8 6.21 -19.27 3.53
C HIS A 8 5.30 -18.47 2.60
N TRP A 9 5.61 -17.19 2.42
CA TRP A 9 4.99 -16.36 1.39
C TRP A 9 5.47 -16.86 0.03
N GLU A 10 4.80 -17.90 -0.46
CA GLU A 10 4.90 -18.31 -1.85
C GLU A 10 4.73 -17.08 -2.72
N SER A 11 5.75 -16.79 -3.53
CA SER A 11 5.69 -15.77 -4.56
C SER A 11 4.74 -16.28 -5.64
N ASN A 12 3.44 -16.19 -5.36
CA ASN A 12 2.35 -16.51 -6.27
C ASN A 12 2.23 -15.42 -7.34
N THR A 13 3.34 -15.15 -8.04
CA THR A 13 3.36 -14.42 -9.31
C THR A 13 2.87 -15.32 -10.44
N GLN A 14 2.06 -16.32 -10.14
CA GLN A 14 1.18 -16.92 -11.13
C GLN A 14 0.10 -15.86 -11.36
N ILE A 15 0.25 -15.07 -12.43
CA ILE A 15 -0.80 -14.19 -12.95
C ILE A 15 -1.88 -15.12 -13.52
N THR A 16 -2.51 -15.89 -12.65
CA THR A 16 -3.61 -16.76 -13.02
C THR A 16 -4.79 -15.82 -13.16
N GLY A 17 -5.36 -15.76 -14.36
CA GLY A 17 -6.63 -15.07 -14.66
C GLY A 17 -7.82 -15.67 -13.90
N SER A 18 -7.62 -16.19 -12.69
CA SER A 18 -8.68 -16.57 -11.79
C SER A 18 -9.43 -15.30 -11.41
N ARG A 19 -10.70 -15.28 -11.81
CA ARG A 19 -11.66 -14.31 -11.34
C ARG A 19 -11.65 -14.33 -9.82
N LEU A 20 -11.54 -13.16 -9.18
CA LEU A 20 -11.68 -13.06 -7.74
C LEU A 20 -13.05 -13.61 -7.32
N PRO A 21 -13.16 -14.21 -6.12
CA PRO A 21 -14.47 -14.55 -5.57
C PRO A 21 -15.40 -13.32 -5.61
N PRO A 22 -16.71 -13.50 -5.81
CA PRO A 22 -17.67 -12.40 -5.71
C PRO A 22 -17.50 -11.68 -4.37
N GLY A 23 -17.32 -10.35 -4.41
CA GLY A 23 -17.10 -9.52 -3.22
C GLY A 23 -15.65 -9.42 -2.73
N ALA A 24 -14.69 -10.07 -3.38
CA ALA A 24 -13.26 -9.90 -3.07
C ALA A 24 -12.59 -8.86 -3.99
N GLU A 25 -11.67 -8.07 -3.41
CA GLU A 25 -10.89 -7.05 -4.11
C GLU A 25 -9.38 -7.37 -4.00
N ARG A 26 -8.62 -7.09 -5.06
CA ARG A 26 -7.15 -7.10 -5.02
C ARG A 26 -6.66 -5.78 -4.46
N ILE A 27 -5.93 -5.80 -3.35
CA ILE A 27 -5.38 -4.59 -2.74
C ILE A 27 -3.86 -4.70 -2.73
N SER A 28 -3.20 -3.65 -3.21
CA SER A 28 -1.76 -3.47 -3.06
C SER A 28 -1.50 -2.37 -2.05
N LEU A 29 -0.77 -2.69 -0.97
CA LEU A 29 -0.34 -1.73 0.04
C LEU A 29 1.13 -1.37 -0.16
N GLU A 30 1.42 -0.10 -0.43
CA GLU A 30 2.77 0.39 -0.72
C GLU A 30 3.19 1.47 0.27
N PHE A 31 4.32 1.25 0.95
CA PHE A 31 4.96 2.27 1.80
C PHE A 31 5.97 3.06 0.97
N LEU A 32 5.70 4.34 0.75
CA LEU A 32 6.53 5.19 -0.10
C LEU A 32 7.63 5.88 0.71
N ASP A 33 8.88 5.56 0.38
CA ASP A 33 10.03 6.23 0.97
C ASP A 33 10.20 7.67 0.45
N SER A 34 11.11 8.43 1.07
CA SER A 34 11.40 9.81 0.63
C SER A 34 11.98 9.91 -0.78
N ARG A 35 12.48 8.81 -1.36
CA ARG A 35 13.03 8.76 -2.71
C ARG A 35 11.95 8.55 -3.77
N ALA A 36 10.78 8.06 -3.40
CA ALA A 36 9.61 7.98 -4.28
C ALA A 36 9.10 9.36 -4.71
N PHE A 37 9.45 10.42 -3.98
CA PHE A 37 9.00 11.78 -4.22
C PHE A 37 10.11 12.68 -4.81
N CYS A 38 9.70 13.70 -5.55
CA CYS A 38 10.61 14.76 -6.01
C CYS A 38 11.11 15.59 -4.80
N ARG A 39 12.44 15.71 -4.62
CA ARG A 39 13.02 16.58 -3.59
C ARG A 39 12.88 18.05 -4.00
N ASN A 40 12.54 18.90 -3.03
CA ASN A 40 12.78 20.35 -2.99
C ASN A 40 11.97 21.28 -3.93
N ILE A 41 11.19 20.80 -4.89
CA ILE A 41 10.45 21.70 -5.81
C ILE A 41 9.01 21.98 -5.34
N CYS A 42 8.34 21.01 -4.71
CA CYS A 42 6.94 21.17 -4.30
C CYS A 42 6.82 21.10 -2.78
N ARG A 43 6.99 22.25 -2.13
CA ARG A 43 6.93 22.37 -0.66
C ARG A 43 5.59 21.96 -0.05
N ASN A 44 4.50 22.02 -0.82
CA ASN A 44 3.14 21.71 -0.33
C ASN A 44 2.48 20.51 -1.01
N MET A 45 3.11 19.86 -1.99
CA MET A 45 2.52 18.70 -2.67
C MET A 45 3.59 17.69 -3.13
N PRO A 46 3.75 16.56 -2.42
CA PRO A 46 4.78 15.59 -2.76
C PRO A 46 4.40 14.84 -4.04
N HIS A 47 4.97 15.25 -5.19
CA HIS A 47 4.78 14.54 -6.45
C HIS A 47 5.60 13.25 -6.51
N LEU A 48 4.95 12.16 -6.92
CA LEU A 48 5.61 10.89 -7.20
C LEU A 48 6.53 11.00 -8.40
N LYS A 49 7.68 10.33 -8.33
CA LYS A 49 8.55 10.14 -9.48
C LYS A 49 7.91 9.19 -10.48
N GLY A 50 8.30 9.33 -11.74
CA GLY A 50 7.78 8.52 -12.85
C GLY A 50 7.84 7.01 -12.60
N LYS A 51 8.90 6.51 -11.95
CA LYS A 51 9.01 5.09 -11.58
C LYS A 51 7.86 4.62 -10.67
N SER A 52 7.61 5.33 -9.57
CA SER A 52 6.56 4.99 -8.61
C SER A 52 5.15 5.22 -9.19
N ALA A 53 4.96 6.30 -9.95
CA ALA A 53 3.70 6.56 -10.65
C ALA A 53 3.38 5.48 -11.70
N MET A 54 4.38 5.03 -12.45
CA MET A 54 4.25 3.95 -13.43
C MET A 54 3.89 2.63 -12.75
N GLN A 55 4.53 2.28 -11.63
CA GLN A 55 4.23 1.07 -10.87
C GLN A 55 2.78 1.07 -10.36
N LYS A 56 2.32 2.19 -9.78
CA LYS A 56 0.91 2.37 -9.39
C LYS A 56 -0.04 2.12 -10.56
N ARG A 57 0.20 2.78 -11.70
CA ARG A 57 -0.63 2.62 -12.90
C ARG A 57 -0.69 1.17 -13.38
N GLN A 58 0.43 0.44 -13.36
CA GLN A 58 0.45 -0.96 -13.80
C GLN A 58 -0.39 -1.86 -12.88
N LEU A 59 -0.33 -1.64 -11.56
CA LEU A 59 -1.16 -2.39 -10.61
C LEU A 59 -2.66 -2.10 -10.78
N GLU A 60 -3.01 -0.83 -10.99
CA GLU A 60 -4.39 -0.43 -11.28
C GLU A 60 -4.92 -1.09 -12.56
N ILE A 61 -4.12 -1.16 -13.63
CA ILE A 61 -4.46 -1.88 -14.86
C ILE A 61 -4.70 -3.38 -14.61
N LEU A 62 -3.95 -3.99 -13.69
CA LEU A 62 -4.14 -5.38 -13.27
C LEU A 62 -5.36 -5.59 -12.36
N GLY A 63 -6.13 -4.52 -12.07
CA GLY A 63 -7.31 -4.56 -11.21
C GLY A 63 -7.01 -4.54 -9.72
N TYR A 64 -5.83 -4.05 -9.32
CA TYR A 64 -5.53 -3.78 -7.92
C TYR A 64 -6.00 -2.37 -7.53
N ARG A 65 -6.60 -2.26 -6.35
CA ARG A 65 -6.69 -0.99 -5.62
C ARG A 65 -5.37 -0.74 -4.92
N VAL A 66 -4.70 0.36 -5.28
CA VAL A 66 -3.38 0.70 -4.75
C VAL A 66 -3.53 1.72 -3.63
N ILE A 67 -3.16 1.33 -2.42
CA ILE A 67 -3.10 2.19 -1.24
C ILE A 67 -1.64 2.55 -1.02
N GLN A 68 -1.30 3.82 -1.24
CA GLN A 68 0.04 4.34 -1.03
C GLN A 68 0.10 5.13 0.28
N ILE A 69 0.98 4.72 1.18
CA ILE A 69 1.21 5.37 2.47
C ILE A 69 2.57 6.08 2.41
N PRO A 70 2.59 7.44 2.38
CA PRO A 70 3.83 8.19 2.41
C PRO A 70 4.60 8.04 3.73
N HIS A 71 5.94 8.04 3.67
CA HIS A 71 6.78 7.94 4.87
C HIS A 71 6.51 9.03 5.90
N PHE A 72 6.14 10.24 5.49
CA PHE A 72 5.90 11.36 6.40
C PHE A 72 4.60 11.18 7.20
N GLU A 73 3.63 10.46 6.64
CA GLU A 73 2.38 10.10 7.32
C GLU A 73 2.63 8.90 8.24
N TRP A 74 3.25 7.85 7.70
CA TRP A 74 3.58 6.63 8.45
C TRP A 74 4.48 6.87 9.67
N ASN A 75 5.46 7.76 9.54
CA ASN A 75 6.40 8.09 10.60
C ASN A 75 5.96 9.32 11.43
N SER A 76 4.73 9.80 11.24
CA SER A 76 4.20 10.90 12.05
C SER A 76 4.05 10.50 13.51
N MET A 77 4.08 11.48 14.41
CA MET A 77 3.81 11.25 15.83
C MET A 77 2.41 10.68 16.08
N ALA A 78 1.44 10.97 15.19
CA ALA A 78 0.09 10.42 15.27
C ALA A 78 0.06 8.89 15.14
N LEU A 79 1.06 8.29 14.48
CA LEU A 79 1.20 6.85 14.29
C LEU A 79 2.37 6.27 15.09
N ALA A 80 2.69 6.85 16.26
CA ALA A 80 3.76 6.38 17.12
C ALA A 80 3.44 5.06 17.83
N THR A 81 2.16 4.80 18.14
CA THR A 81 1.73 3.57 18.81
C THR A 81 1.34 2.49 17.80
N LYS A 82 1.41 1.23 18.24
CA LYS A 82 1.01 0.09 17.42
C LYS A 82 -0.48 0.15 17.11
N GLU A 83 -1.28 0.52 18.10
CA GLU A 83 -2.74 0.63 18.01
C GLU A 83 -3.13 1.67 16.97
N ALA A 84 -2.53 2.86 17.03
CA ALA A 84 -2.78 3.93 16.05
C ALA A 84 -2.40 3.50 14.62
N ARG A 85 -1.28 2.78 14.43
CA ARG A 85 -0.90 2.21 13.13
C ARG A 85 -1.91 1.19 12.63
N MET A 86 -2.43 0.35 13.50
CA MET A 86 -3.44 -0.65 13.12
C MET A 86 -4.76 0.00 12.73
N ASP A 87 -5.20 1.01 13.48
CA ASP A 87 -6.45 1.73 13.19
C ASP A 87 -6.33 2.52 11.89
N TYR A 88 -5.20 3.19 11.67
CA TYR A 88 -4.90 3.85 10.42
C TYR A 88 -4.93 2.89 9.22
N LEU A 89 -4.27 1.73 9.31
CA LEU A 89 -4.30 0.72 8.23
C LEU A 89 -5.72 0.18 7.98
N ARG A 90 -6.53 -0.01 9.03
CA ARG A 90 -7.93 -0.41 8.87
C ARG A 90 -8.72 0.67 8.15
N GLU A 91 -8.54 1.94 8.49
CA GLU A 91 -9.18 3.06 7.80
C GLU A 91 -8.73 3.12 6.33
N CYS A 92 -7.44 2.95 6.03
CA CYS A 92 -6.96 2.94 4.65
C CYS A 92 -7.56 1.79 3.82
N ILE A 93 -7.66 0.59 4.39
CA ILE A 93 -8.10 -0.62 3.67
C ILE A 93 -9.63 -0.66 3.57
N PHE A 94 -10.34 -0.39 4.66
CA PHE A 94 -11.78 -0.61 4.78
C PHE A 94 -12.61 0.68 4.93
N GLY A 95 -11.98 1.84 5.15
CA GLY A 95 -12.68 3.12 5.22
C GLY A 95 -13.22 3.56 3.86
N GLU A 96 -14.25 4.40 3.87
CA GLU A 96 -14.78 5.04 2.66
C GLU A 96 -13.68 5.88 2.02
N GLY A 97 -13.28 5.50 0.80
CA GLY A 97 -12.07 6.03 0.17
C GLY A 97 -12.07 7.54 0.11
N LYS A 98 -11.02 8.17 0.66
CA LYS A 98 -10.61 9.53 0.28
C LYS A 98 -10.18 9.46 -1.19
N SER A 99 -11.14 9.56 -2.10
CA SER A 99 -10.93 9.70 -3.54
C SER A 99 -10.56 11.14 -3.87
#